data_AF-A0A7Y6YNC9-F1
#
_entry.id   AF-A0A7Y6YNC9-F1
#
_cell.length_a   1.000
_cell.length_b   1.000
_cell.length_c   1.000
_cell.angle_alpha   90.00
_cell.angle_beta   90.00
_cell.angle_gamma   90.00
#
_symmetry.space_group_name_H-M   'P 1'
#
loop_
_entity.id
_entity.type
_entity.pdbx_description
1 polymer ?
#
loop_
_entity_poly.entity_id
_entity_poly.type
_entity_poly.pdbx_seq_one_letter_code
_entity_poly.pdbx_strand_id
1 'polypeptide(L)' 'MRQFVPADFEKAASDLDRLKEAYFAAGADPAARDTAEAALAAAMRWIGIALDSYPPLETPPD' A
#
# COMPACT_ATOMS: atom_id res chain seq x y z
N MET A 1 4.92 21.90 0.50
CA MET A 1 4.86 20.42 0.49
C MET A 1 3.63 20.01 1.26
N ARG A 2 2.73 19.20 0.68
CA ARG A 2 1.56 18.66 1.38
C ARG A 2 2.05 17.59 2.37
N GLN A 3 1.58 17.62 3.60
CA GLN A 3 1.82 16.54 4.57
C GLN A 3 0.96 15.33 4.20
N PHE A 4 1.56 14.15 4.23
CA PHE A 4 0.82 12.90 4.08
C PHE A 4 0.03 12.62 5.36
N VAL A 5 -1.20 12.14 5.21
CA VAL A 5 -2.07 11.71 6.31
C VAL A 5 -2.38 10.21 6.18
N PRO A 6 -2.84 9.51 7.24
CA PRO A 6 -3.15 8.08 7.18
C PRO A 6 -4.03 7.68 5.98
N ALA A 7 -5.05 8.48 5.65
CA ALA A 7 -5.93 8.25 4.50
C ALA A 7 -5.19 8.23 3.14
N ASP A 8 -4.08 8.97 3.00
CA ASP A 8 -3.27 8.94 1.77
C ASP A 8 -2.56 7.58 1.62
N PHE A 9 -2.15 6.95 2.73
CA PHE A 9 -1.50 5.64 2.74
C PHE A 9 -2.50 4.50 2.53
N GLU A 10 -3.70 4.59 3.11
CA GLU A 10 -4.79 3.65 2.84
C GLU A 10 -5.17 3.66 1.36
N LYS A 11 -5.26 4.86 0.76
CA LYS A 11 -5.49 5.01 -0.68
C LYS A 11 -4.36 4.40 -1.49
N ALA A 12 -3.10 4.63 -1.11
CA ALA A 12 -1.94 4.05 -1.79
C ALA A 12 -1.96 2.51 -1.74
N ALA A 13 -2.34 1.91 -0.60
CA ALA A 13 -2.51 0.46 -0.47
C ALA A 13 -3.61 -0.06 -1.42
N SER A 14 -4.77 0.61 -1.46
CA SER A 14 -5.86 0.24 -2.37
C SER A 14 -5.47 0.35 -3.85
N ASP A 15 -4.74 1.41 -4.22
CA ASP A 15 -4.28 1.60 -5.60
C ASP A 15 -3.24 0.53 -6.00
N LEU A 16 -2.38 0.11 -5.07
CA LEU A 16 -1.42 -0.98 -5.30
C LEU A 16 -2.11 -2.34 -5.50
N ASP A 17 -3.15 -2.65 -4.72
CA ASP A 17 -3.89 -3.90 -4.91
C ASP A 17 -4.62 -3.93 -6.26
N ARG A 18 -5.22 -2.81 -6.69
CA ARG A 18 -5.82 -2.70 -8.02
C ARG A 18 -4.78 -2.85 -9.14
N LEU A 19 -3.59 -2.27 -8.96
CA LEU A 19 -2.49 -2.41 -9.91
C LEU A 19 -2.05 -3.88 -10.03
N LYS A 20 -1.95 -4.59 -8.90
CA LYS A 20 -1.64 -6.02 -8.85
C LYS A 20 -2.64 -6.83 -9.67
N GLU A 21 -3.93 -6.60 -9.42
CA GLU A 21 -5.01 -7.28 -10.14
C GLU A 21 -4.95 -7.01 -11.64
N ALA A 22 -4.80 -5.75 -12.04
CA ALA A 22 -4.72 -5.36 -13.45
C ALA A 22 -3.49 -5.95 -14.15
N TYR A 23 -2.33 -5.94 -13.48
CA TYR A 23 -1.08 -6.49 -14.01
C TYR A 23 -1.19 -8.00 -14.26
N PHE A 24 -1.76 -8.76 -13.32
CA PHE A 24 -1.93 -10.20 -13.49
C PHE A 24 -3.07 -10.57 -14.44
N ALA A 25 -4.16 -9.81 -14.47
CA ALA A 25 -5.26 -10.03 -15.41
C ALA A 25 -4.85 -9.77 -16.86
N ALA A 26 -3.88 -8.87 -17.10
CA ALA A 26 -3.36 -8.57 -18.44
C ALA A 26 -2.46 -9.68 -19.03
N GLY A 27 -2.20 -10.77 -18.30
CA GLY A 27 -1.31 -11.85 -18.75
C GLY A 27 0.17 -11.45 -18.71
N ALA A 28 0.57 -10.72 -17.67
CA ALA A 28 1.95 -10.32 -17.46
C ALA A 28 2.92 -11.51 -17.54
N ASP A 29 4.15 -11.22 -17.99
CA ASP A 29 5.22 -12.19 -18.17
C ASP A 29 5.40 -13.05 -16.89
N PRO A 30 5.19 -14.38 -16.97
CA PRO A 30 5.39 -15.28 -15.84
C PRO A 30 6.78 -15.18 -15.22
N ALA A 31 7.81 -14.83 -16.00
CA ALA A 31 9.17 -14.67 -15.50
C ALA A 31 9.34 -13.41 -14.62
N ALA A 32 8.51 -12.38 -14.83
CA ALA A 32 8.52 -11.15 -14.06
C ALA A 32 7.55 -11.18 -12.86
N ARG A 33 6.65 -12.17 -12.81
CA ARG A 33 5.60 -12.28 -11.80
C ARG A 33 6.15 -12.30 -10.38
N ASP A 34 7.09 -13.18 -10.08
CA ASP A 34 7.64 -13.32 -8.73
C ASP A 34 8.33 -12.03 -8.26
N THR A 35 9.00 -11.34 -9.18
CA THR A 35 9.64 -10.04 -8.90
C THR A 35 8.60 -8.96 -8.64
N ALA A 36 7.52 -8.91 -9.43
CA ALA A 36 6.41 -7.98 -9.23
C ALA A 36 5.69 -8.24 -7.90
N GLU A 37 5.41 -9.50 -7.55
CA GLU A 37 4.81 -9.88 -6.27
C GLU A 37 5.71 -9.49 -5.08
N ALA A 38 7.03 -9.72 -5.19
CA ALA A 38 7.98 -9.31 -4.16
C ALA A 38 8.05 -7.79 -3.99
N ALA A 39 8.03 -7.03 -5.09
CA ALA A 39 8.03 -5.56 -5.06
C ALA A 39 6.74 -5.00 -4.44
N LEU A 40 5.58 -5.55 -4.80
CA LEU A 40 4.29 -5.20 -4.21
C LEU A 40 4.24 -5.51 -2.71
N ALA A 41 4.71 -6.69 -2.30
CA ALA A 41 4.79 -7.07 -0.89
C ALA A 41 5.71 -6.13 -0.11
N ALA A 42 6.83 -5.71 -0.70
CA ALA A 42 7.71 -4.72 -0.07
C ALA A 42 7.01 -3.37 0.08
N ALA A 43 6.35 -2.86 -0.96
CA ALA A 43 5.62 -1.59 -0.92
C ALA A 43 4.51 -1.59 0.15
N MET A 44 3.72 -2.67 0.24
CA MET A 44 2.69 -2.82 1.27
C MET A 44 3.26 -2.83 2.69
N ARG A 45 4.42 -3.46 2.91
CA ARG A 45 5.11 -3.41 4.21
C ARG A 45 5.53 -1.99 4.59
N TRP A 46 6.08 -1.22 3.64
CA TRP A 46 6.47 0.17 3.88
C TRP A 46 5.26 1.05 4.22
N ILE A 47 4.12 0.82 3.56
CA ILE A 47 2.86 1.51 3.88
C ILE A 47 2.39 1.16 5.30
N GLY A 48 2.44 -0.10 5.69
CA GLY A 48 2.12 -0.53 7.06
C GLY A 48 2.99 0.17 8.11
N ILE A 49 4.32 0.18 7.91
CA ILE A 49 5.26 0.89 8.80
C ILE A 49 4.92 2.38 8.88
N ALA A 50 4.59 3.01 7.75
CA ALA A 50 4.22 4.42 7.73
C ALA A 50 2.92 4.69 8.50
N LEU A 51 1.91 3.82 8.35
CA LEU A 51 0.64 3.91 9.10
C LEU A 51 0.85 3.72 10.60
N ASP A 52 1.66 2.74 11.01
CA ASP A 52 1.99 2.48 12.42
C ASP A 52 2.77 3.63 13.07
N SER A 53 3.39 4.49 12.26
CA SER A 53 4.10 5.68 12.74
C SER A 53 3.18 6.84 13.12
N TYR A 54 1.89 6.77 12.76
CA TYR A 54 0.91 7.78 13.15
C TYR A 54 0.37 7.50 14.55
N PRO A 55 0.33 8.51 15.44
CA PRO A 55 -0.26 8.33 16.76
C PRO A 55 -1.74 7.96 16.61
N PRO A 56 -2.26 7.03 17.45
CA PRO A 56 -3.68 6.75 17.47
C PRO A 56 -4.44 8.04 17.78
N LEU A 57 -5.53 8.30 17.07
CA LEU A 57 -6.42 9.42 17.36
C LEU A 57 -6.93 9.22 18.79
N GLU A 58 -6.47 10.06 19.72
CA GLU A 58 -6.99 10.08 21.08
C GLU A 58 -8.49 10.34 21.01
N THR A 59 -9.30 9.35 21.37
CA THR A 59 -10.73 9.52 21.58
C THR A 59 -10.89 10.52 22.73
N PRO A 60 -11.58 11.66 22.54
CA PRO A 60 -11.77 12.62 23.63
C PRO A 60 -12.51 11.95 24.79
N PRO A 61 -12.17 12.25 26.05
CA PRO A 61 -12.90 11.73 27.20
C PRO A 61 -14.33 12.28 27.20
N ASP A 62 -15.30 11.38 27.45
CA ASP A 62 -16.73 11.68 27.67
C ASP A 62 -16.96 12.60 28.88
#